data_AF-A9BVY3-F1
#
_entry.id   AF-A9BVY3-F1
#
_cell.length_a   1.000
_cell.length_b   1.000
_cell.length_c   1.000
_cell.angle_alpha   90.00
_cell.angle_beta   90.00
_cell.angle_gamma   90.00
#
_symmetry.space_group_name_H-M   'P 1'
#
loop_
_entity.id
_entity.type
_entity.pdbx_description
1 polymer ?
#
loop_
_entity_poly.entity_id
_entity_poly.type
_entity_poly.pdbx_seq_one_letter_code
_entity_poly.pdbx_strand_id
1 'polypeptide(L)' 'MKLTFPKGASLADPQHLFNASLEGKVRRAIDIREGEEIDAQAFKDLVREAAALNEAAARKRSPKG' A
#
# COMPACT_ATOMS: atom_id res chain seq x y z
N MET A 1 11.25 -10.10 3.94
CA MET A 1 9.94 -10.36 3.30
C MET A 1 9.47 -9.11 2.56
N LYS A 2 8.67 -9.21 1.50
CA LYS A 2 8.24 -8.05 0.71
C LYS A 2 6.73 -7.96 0.58
N LEU A 3 6.17 -6.79 0.87
CA LEU A 3 4.75 -6.48 0.73
C LEU A 3 4.55 -5.47 -0.39
N THR A 4 3.68 -5.80 -1.35
CA THR A 4 3.44 -4.94 -2.52
C THR A 4 2.01 -4.38 -2.48
N PHE A 5 1.90 -3.07 -2.68
CA PHE A 5 0.65 -2.33 -2.69
C PHE A 5 0.32 -1.92 -4.14
N PRO A 6 -0.67 -2.56 -4.79
CA PRO A 6 -0.98 -2.34 -6.22
C PRO A 6 -1.37 -0.91 -6.58
N LYS A 7 -1.77 -0.09 -5.60
CA LYS A 7 -2.03 1.35 -5.75
C LYS A 7 -1.25 2.19 -4.75
N GLY A 8 -0.08 1.70 -4.33
CA GLY A 8 0.73 2.34 -3.29
C GLY A 8 1.18 3.77 -3.64
N ALA A 9 1.21 4.15 -4.92
CA ALA A 9 1.51 5.53 -5.32
C ALA A 9 0.39 6.53 -5.00
N SER A 10 -0.83 6.05 -4.71
CA SER A 10 -1.98 6.87 -4.33
C SER A 10 -2.22 6.91 -2.82
N LEU A 11 -1.39 6.22 -2.03
CA LEU A 11 -1.49 6.21 -0.58
C LEU A 11 -0.53 7.26 0.00
N ALA A 12 -0.99 7.97 1.02
CA ALA A 12 -0.11 8.84 1.78
C ALA A 12 0.88 7.96 2.57
N ASP A 13 2.12 8.43 2.67
CA ASP A 13 3.17 7.73 3.40
C ASP A 13 3.98 8.71 4.26
N PRO A 14 3.33 9.33 5.27
CA PRO A 14 3.97 10.33 6.11
C PRO A 14 5.11 9.74 6.96
N GLN A 15 5.10 8.43 7.19
CA GLN A 15 6.13 7.72 7.95
C GLN A 15 7.17 7.04 7.06
N HIS A 16 7.12 7.29 5.74
CA HIS A 16 8.09 6.80 4.77
C HIS A 16 8.30 5.27 4.83
N LEU A 17 7.23 4.51 5.08
CA LEU A 17 7.27 3.05 5.16
C LEU A 17 7.60 2.40 3.81
N PHE A 18 7.24 3.03 2.69
CA PHE A 18 7.55 2.50 1.36
C PHE A 18 9.03 2.72 1.01
N ASN A 19 9.83 1.70 1.27
CA ASN A 19 11.27 1.66 0.98
C ASN A 19 11.62 0.97 -0.37
N ALA A 20 10.64 0.41 -1.07
CA ALA A 20 10.82 -0.21 -2.37
C ALA A 20 9.75 0.27 -3.36
N SER A 21 10.12 0.50 -4.61
CA SER A 21 9.18 0.81 -5.68
C SER A 21 9.42 -0.12 -6.84
N LEU A 22 8.34 -0.61 -7.46
CA LEU A 22 8.43 -1.26 -8.77
C LEU A 22 8.39 -0.14 -9.81
N GLU A 23 9.03 -0.31 -10.96
CA GLU A 23 9.24 0.68 -12.06
C GLU A 23 7.97 1.31 -12.69
N GLY A 24 6.81 1.30 -12.02
CA GLY A 24 5.60 1.99 -12.45
C GLY A 24 5.10 2.98 -11.40
N LYS A 25 4.64 4.16 -11.86
CA LYS A 25 4.01 5.25 -11.08
C LYS A 25 2.74 4.87 -10.31
N VAL A 26 2.40 3.60 -10.20
CA VAL A 26 1.13 3.10 -9.65
C VAL A 26 1.35 2.27 -8.38
N ARG A 27 2.47 1.53 -8.28
CA ARG A 27 2.70 0.53 -7.21
C ARG A 27 3.86 0.96 -6.33
N ARG A 28 3.75 0.68 -5.03
CA ARG A 28 4.87 0.80 -4.07
C ARG A 28 4.94 -0.47 -3.22
N ALA A 29 6.08 -0.70 -2.59
CA ALA A 29 6.34 -1.87 -1.78
C ALA A 29 7.10 -1.51 -0.50
N ILE A 30 6.92 -2.38 0.49
CA ILE A 30 7.67 -2.37 1.75
C ILE A 30 8.46 -3.68 1.77
N ASP A 31 9.77 -3.55 1.71
CA ASP A 31 10.70 -4.65 1.94
C ASP A 31 11.07 -4.65 3.43
N ILE A 32 10.52 -5.62 4.16
CA ILE A 32 10.75 -5.79 5.60
C ILE A 32 11.93 -6.74 5.76
N ARG A 33 13.02 -6.25 6.33
CA ARG A 33 14.20 -7.07 6.60
C ARG A 33 14.08 -7.82 7.92
N GLU A 34 14.82 -8.91 8.06
CA GLU A 34 14.87 -9.64 9.33
C GLU A 34 15.46 -8.72 10.41
N GLY A 35 14.77 -8.61 11.55
CA GLY A 35 15.15 -7.69 12.63
C GLY A 35 14.79 -6.22 12.40
N GLU A 36 14.08 -5.88 11.31
CA GLU A 36 13.62 -4.52 11.07
C GLU A 36 12.37 -4.20 11.91
N GLU A 37 12.43 -3.11 12.67
CA GLU A 37 11.29 -2.60 13.41
C GLU A 37 10.48 -1.64 12.54
N ILE A 38 9.23 -1.99 12.29
CA ILE A 38 8.25 -1.14 11.63
C ILE A 38 7.28 -0.61 12.66
N ASP A 39 6.94 0.67 12.57
CA ASP A 39 5.88 1.25 13.38
C ASP A 39 4.55 0.54 13.07
N ALA A 40 4.07 -0.21 14.06
CA ALA A 40 2.89 -1.04 13.91
C ALA A 40 1.61 -0.22 13.71
N GLN A 41 1.55 1.01 14.24
CA GLN A 41 0.40 1.90 14.08
C GLN A 41 0.39 2.46 12.66
N ALA A 42 1.54 2.97 12.20
CA ALA A 42 1.76 3.43 10.83
C ALA A 42 1.37 2.39 9.80
N PHE A 43 1.84 1.16 10.01
CA PHE A 43 1.60 0.05 9.10
C PHE A 43 0.12 -0.35 9.06
N LYS A 44 -0.56 -0.39 10.21
CA LYS A 44 -2.00 -0.66 10.27
C LYS A 44 -2.82 0.40 9.55
N ASP A 45 -2.49 1.67 9.73
CA ASP A 45 -3.19 2.78 9.08
C ASP A 45 -2.98 2.75 7.56
N LEU A 46 -1.76 2.46 7.11
CA LEU A 46 -1.46 2.27 5.69
C LEU A 46 -2.25 1.11 5.07
N VAL A 47 -2.35 -0.03 5.77
CA VAL A 47 -3.12 -1.19 5.30
C VAL A 47 -4.62 -0.86 5.21
N ARG A 48 -5.17 -0.09 6.15
CA ARG A 48 -6.56 0.35 6.13
C ARG A 48 -6.86 1.28 4.96
N GLU A 49 -6.01 2.28 4.71
CA GLU A 49 -6.17 3.14 3.53
C GLU A 49 -6.05 2.34 2.23
N ALA A 50 -5.10 1.41 2.15
CA ALA A 50 -4.93 0.53 1.00
C ALA A 50 -6.17 -0.30 0.73
N ALA A 51 -6.78 -0.87 1.77
CA ALA A 51 -8.01 -1.65 1.68
C ALA A 51 -9.17 -0.78 1.15
N ALA A 52 -9.41 0.39 1.76
CA ALA A 52 -10.46 1.31 1.33
C ALA A 52 -10.28 1.76 -0.13
N LEU A 53 -9.05 2.08 -0.54
CA LEU A 53 -8.73 2.43 -1.93
C LEU A 53 -8.96 1.27 -2.90
N ASN A 54 -8.73 0.03 -2.45
CA ASN A 54 -8.99 -1.16 -3.24
C ASN A 54 -10.48 -1.43 -3.40
N GLU A 55 -11.26 -1.35 -2.33
CA GLU A 55 -12.71 -1.48 -2.36
C GLU A 55 -13.35 -0.41 -3.25
N ALA A 56 -12.97 0.86 -3.10
CA ALA A 56 -13.49 1.94 -3.93
C ALA A 56 -13.21 1.71 -5.43
N ALA A 57 -12.02 1.21 -5.77
CA ALA A 57 -11.68 0.90 -7.15
C ALA A 57 -12.33 -0.38 -7.69
N ALA A 58 -12.67 -1.34 -6.82
CA ALA A 58 -13.42 -2.53 -7.19
C ALA A 58 -14.87 -2.15 -7.49
N ARG A 59 -15.48 -1.31 -6.64
CA ARG A 59 -16.84 -0.79 -6.84
C ARG A 59 -16.98 0.05 -8.10
N LYS A 60 -15.95 0.80 -8.49
CA LYS A 60 -15.90 1.53 -9.78
C LYS A 60 -15.78 0.60 -11.01
N ARG A 61 -15.31 -0.63 -10.83
CA ARG A 61 -15.09 -1.61 -11.89
C ARG A 61 -16.26 -2.56 -12.12
N SER A 62 -17.24 -2.59 -11.22
CA SER A 62 -18.47 -3.35 -11.45
C SER A 62 -19.24 -2.71 -12.61
N PRO A 63 -19.48 -3.43 -13.73
CA PRO A 63 -20.43 -2.94 -14.71
C PRO A 63 -21.80 -2.89 -14.02
N LYS A 64 -22.45 -1.73 -14.05
CA LYS A 64 -23.91 -1.69 -13.84
C LYS A 64 -24.51 -2.53 -14.96
N GLY A 65 -24.93 -3.75 -14.63
CA GLY A 65 -25.90 -4.49 -15.43
C GLY A 65 -27.23 -3.76 -15.46
#